data_AF-A0A7S9VQF2-F1
#
_entry.id   AF-A0A7S9VQF2-F1
#
_cell.length_a   1.000
_cell.length_b   1.000
_cell.length_c   1.000
_cell.angle_alpha   90.00
_cell.angle_beta   90.00
_cell.angle_gamma   90.00
#
_symmetry.space_group_name_H-M   'P 1'
#
loop_
_entity.id
_entity.type
_entity.pdbx_description
1 polymer ?
#
loop_
_entity_poly.entity_id
_entity_poly.type
_entity_poly.pdbx_seq_one_letter_code
_entity_poly.pdbx_strand_id
1 'polypeptide(L)'
;MRQGRLNAKWALGTLALALALPVIAQESPESLLPPGFGEAPETPPAAGPQTPRPASPAVPVPMVQPLPSGSAMAPADNAAGNGPEEALSEEELAAQKQKYDLPEGAHRSLERIGPLTPERRGLAPDAFGAQSGQFLATLMKETRAPITSRWASILLRRALLSATDTPRDIDGADWVAERAWLLLRMGEADSARLLVQSVDSDKFTPRLYAVAMQTYLATADPAGLCPLSAGALRYSKEPGWDMTRAICPALSGDQGSASAALNQAQRRGVVRGIDYRLAEKVVGTGFNARRSVKIEWDGVDGLTAWRFGLATALNVEIPEPLYTTAGRHVRAWEARAPALSAARRLPGSETAARLGVFSSQALVGFYSQLGADGDASPEIADRVDALRTAYRGGSPEERVQAMRTLWRDNSRPDYVGLIATAKAAAALPVANIDAREAANLVAAMLTAGYDRSAARWSGLARQAEGDGASDLWALLAVGAPSSVVDISEGRISSFADEAGAEKGQMLIAALAGLARIDSQASASLAQDKGLNLAANSRWARAIHQAAASGEKATVALLAAVGMQTAEWNRLPPAHLYHIVAALHQVGLDPEARMIAAEAITRI
;
A
#
# COMPACT_ATOMS: atom_id res chain seq x y z
N MET A 1 -37.43 -56.74 19.11
CA MET A 1 -36.85 -58.10 18.98
C MET A 1 -35.34 -57.99 18.75
N ARG A 2 -34.52 -58.83 19.39
CA ARG A 2 -33.08 -59.16 19.13
C ARG A 2 -32.14 -57.97 18.76
N GLN A 3 -31.21 -57.49 19.61
CA GLN A 3 -30.05 -58.15 20.28
C GLN A 3 -29.18 -58.99 19.33
N GLY A 4 -27.83 -58.93 19.35
CA GLY A 4 -26.85 -58.18 20.17
C GLY A 4 -25.47 -58.30 19.48
N ARG A 5 -24.28 -58.34 20.11
CA ARG A 5 -23.83 -58.30 21.52
C ARG A 5 -22.28 -58.30 21.49
N LEU A 6 -21.55 -57.51 22.30
CA LEU A 6 -20.59 -57.89 23.37
C LEU A 6 -19.66 -56.67 23.59
N ASN A 7 -19.53 -56.07 24.79
CA ASN A 7 -18.72 -56.46 25.96
C ASN A 7 -17.19 -56.48 25.69
N ALA A 8 -16.27 -56.01 26.53
CA ALA A 8 -16.25 -55.19 27.78
C ALA A 8 -14.75 -54.80 28.03
N LYS A 9 -14.34 -53.83 28.86
CA LYS A 9 -14.28 -53.82 30.35
C LYS A 9 -13.67 -52.47 30.84
N TRP A 10 -13.79 -52.20 32.16
CA TRP A 10 -13.29 -51.01 32.87
C TRP A 10 -11.93 -51.22 33.59
N ALA A 11 -11.16 -50.14 33.77
CA ALA A 11 -10.38 -49.75 34.98
C ALA A 11 -9.84 -48.31 34.76
N LEU A 12 -9.98 -47.28 35.62
CA LEU A 12 -9.74 -47.04 37.07
C LEU A 12 -8.30 -46.63 37.45
N GLY A 13 -8.16 -45.42 38.01
CA GLY A 13 -6.98 -44.93 38.75
C GLY A 13 -5.95 -44.14 37.92
N THR A 14 -5.29 -43.08 38.41
CA THR A 14 -5.32 -42.44 39.75
C THR A 14 -4.93 -40.94 39.67
N LEU A 15 -5.47 -40.14 40.60
CA LEU A 15 -5.00 -38.78 40.92
C LEU A 15 -3.85 -38.86 41.94
N ALA A 16 -2.90 -37.91 41.91
CA ALA A 16 -2.01 -37.62 43.05
C ALA A 16 -1.53 -36.16 43.03
N LEU A 17 -1.66 -35.45 44.16
CA LEU A 17 -1.29 -34.04 44.34
C LEU A 17 -0.87 -33.78 45.80
N ALA A 18 0.38 -33.37 46.04
CA ALA A 18 0.95 -32.89 47.31
C ALA A 18 2.35 -32.28 46.97
N LEU A 19 2.72 -31.02 47.26
CA LEU A 19 2.79 -30.18 48.48
C LEU A 19 4.21 -30.11 49.13
N ALA A 20 4.86 -28.96 48.92
CA ALA A 20 5.79 -28.19 49.78
C ALA A 20 7.12 -28.77 50.37
N LEU A 21 8.25 -28.19 49.92
CA LEU A 21 9.42 -27.57 50.63
C LEU A 21 9.99 -28.21 51.94
N PRO A 22 11.35 -28.21 52.19
CA PRO A 22 12.17 -26.97 52.20
C PRO A 22 13.71 -27.01 51.87
N VAL A 23 14.28 -25.81 51.60
CA VAL A 23 15.60 -25.27 52.06
C VAL A 23 16.97 -25.86 51.57
N ILE A 24 17.71 -25.04 50.78
CA ILE A 24 19.21 -24.86 50.72
C ILE A 24 20.06 -26.07 50.18
N ALA A 25 21.23 -25.95 49.52
CA ALA A 25 22.23 -24.86 49.31
C ALA A 25 22.68 -24.64 47.83
N GLN A 26 23.99 -24.40 47.60
CA GLN A 26 24.70 -24.21 46.32
C GLN A 26 25.58 -25.43 45.96
N GLU A 27 25.71 -25.75 44.66
CA GLU A 27 26.98 -25.78 43.92
C GLU A 27 26.72 -25.94 42.39
N SER A 28 27.67 -25.53 41.55
CA SER A 28 27.49 -25.32 40.10
C SER A 28 27.70 -26.58 39.25
N PRO A 29 26.84 -26.88 38.25
CA PRO A 29 27.01 -28.05 37.38
C PRO A 29 28.02 -27.82 36.25
N GLU A 30 28.83 -28.85 35.97
CA GLU A 30 29.85 -28.86 34.92
C GLU A 30 29.27 -28.96 33.49
N SER A 31 30.13 -28.65 32.50
CA SER A 31 29.80 -28.64 31.07
C SER A 31 29.67 -30.06 30.49
N LEU A 32 28.48 -30.41 29.99
CA LEU A 32 28.20 -31.65 29.27
C LEU A 32 28.40 -31.52 27.74
N LEU A 33 29.60 -31.10 27.31
CA LEU A 33 29.98 -31.09 25.89
C LEU A 33 31.22 -31.95 25.61
N PRO A 34 31.21 -32.78 24.55
CA PRO A 34 32.31 -33.69 24.22
C PRO A 34 33.58 -32.93 23.76
N PRO A 35 34.78 -33.53 23.90
CA PRO A 35 36.05 -32.85 23.63
C PRO A 35 36.20 -32.48 22.15
N GLY A 36 36.55 -31.20 21.88
CA GLY A 36 36.83 -30.70 20.53
C GLY A 36 36.46 -29.24 20.25
N PHE A 37 35.68 -28.58 21.12
CA PHE A 37 35.22 -27.19 20.94
C PHE A 37 35.89 -26.21 21.93
N GLY A 38 37.21 -26.07 21.86
CA GLY A 38 37.99 -25.30 22.86
C GLY A 38 39.16 -24.46 22.35
N GLU A 39 39.55 -24.54 21.07
CA GLU A 39 40.72 -23.83 20.54
C GLU A 39 40.34 -22.81 19.46
N ALA A 40 40.74 -21.55 19.68
CA ALA A 40 40.63 -20.49 18.69
C ALA A 40 41.89 -20.49 17.79
N PRO A 41 41.76 -20.40 16.46
CA PRO A 41 42.91 -20.42 15.55
C PRO A 41 43.75 -19.13 15.66
N GLU A 42 45.06 -19.27 15.45
CA GLU A 42 46.06 -18.20 15.56
C GLU A 42 45.86 -17.06 14.54
N THR A 43 46.23 -15.84 14.94
CA THR A 43 46.16 -14.64 14.09
C THR A 43 47.26 -14.60 13.03
N PRO A 44 46.93 -14.41 11.73
CA PRO A 44 47.92 -14.20 10.67
C PRO A 44 48.54 -12.78 10.70
N PRO A 45 49.75 -12.59 10.14
CA PRO A 45 50.49 -11.32 10.22
C PRO A 45 49.94 -10.21 9.32
N ALA A 46 50.28 -8.96 9.67
CA ALA A 46 49.70 -7.75 9.09
C ALA A 46 50.07 -7.50 7.62
N ALA A 47 49.07 -7.12 6.82
CA ALA A 47 49.24 -6.58 5.46
C ALA A 47 49.23 -5.04 5.47
N GLY A 48 49.95 -4.42 4.53
CA GLY A 48 50.20 -2.97 4.48
C GLY A 48 49.00 -2.09 4.09
N PRO A 49 49.15 -0.76 4.15
CA PRO A 49 48.05 0.20 4.03
C PRO A 49 47.42 0.23 2.62
N GLN A 50 46.11 -0.01 2.56
CA GLN A 50 45.29 0.22 1.37
C GLN A 50 44.50 1.53 1.49
N THR A 51 44.24 2.18 0.35
CA THR A 51 43.53 3.46 0.26
C THR A 51 42.02 3.32 0.52
N PRO A 52 41.37 4.32 1.14
CA PRO A 52 39.97 4.21 1.54
C PRO A 52 39.01 4.29 0.34
N ARG A 53 38.11 3.31 0.24
CA ARG A 53 36.98 3.31 -0.70
C ARG A 53 35.72 3.86 0.01
N PRO A 54 34.89 4.69 -0.64
CA PRO A 54 33.76 5.33 0.05
C PRO A 54 32.71 4.30 0.54
N ALA A 55 32.27 4.48 1.78
CA ALA A 55 31.23 3.66 2.40
C ALA A 55 29.84 3.99 1.86
N SER A 56 28.97 2.99 1.74
CA SER A 56 27.55 3.19 1.47
C SER A 56 26.79 3.51 2.77
N PRO A 57 25.77 4.40 2.74
CA PRO A 57 25.05 4.80 3.95
C PRO A 57 24.18 3.65 4.51
N ALA A 58 24.22 3.47 5.83
CA ALA A 58 23.40 2.51 6.55
C ALA A 58 21.93 2.95 6.63
N VAL A 59 21.01 1.97 6.63
CA VAL A 59 19.58 2.20 6.83
C VAL A 59 19.29 2.30 8.34
N PRO A 60 18.52 3.29 8.82
CA PRO A 60 18.17 3.38 10.24
C PRO A 60 17.19 2.27 10.65
N VAL A 61 17.54 1.51 11.68
CA VAL A 61 16.58 0.70 12.45
C VAL A 61 15.88 1.60 13.49
N PRO A 62 14.58 1.38 13.79
CA PRO A 62 13.86 2.17 14.77
C PRO A 62 14.41 1.89 16.19
N MET A 63 14.85 2.94 16.88
CA MET A 63 15.31 2.83 18.26
C MET A 63 14.11 2.79 19.21
N VAL A 64 13.91 1.67 19.90
CA VAL A 64 13.04 1.64 21.09
C VAL A 64 13.83 2.22 22.25
N GLN A 65 13.35 3.33 22.81
CA GLN A 65 14.01 4.01 23.92
C GLN A 65 13.79 3.21 25.22
N PRO A 66 14.83 2.77 25.94
CA PRO A 66 14.66 2.08 27.22
C PRO A 66 14.14 3.07 28.28
N LEU A 67 13.14 2.65 29.05
CA LEU A 67 12.73 3.35 30.27
C LEU A 67 13.89 3.31 31.29
N PRO A 68 14.25 4.43 31.94
CA PRO A 68 15.35 4.45 32.89
C PRO A 68 14.96 3.75 34.20
N SER A 69 15.46 2.53 34.40
CA SER A 69 15.46 1.85 35.70
C SER A 69 16.46 2.52 36.64
N GLY A 70 15.99 3.20 37.68
CA GLY A 70 16.84 3.95 38.60
C GLY A 70 16.15 4.35 39.89
N SER A 71 15.90 3.38 40.78
CA SER A 71 15.37 3.65 42.13
C SER A 71 16.42 4.38 42.98
N ALA A 72 16.13 5.63 43.34
CA ALA A 72 16.75 6.30 44.48
C ALA A 72 15.64 6.60 45.51
N MET A 73 15.78 6.07 46.72
CA MET A 73 14.74 6.08 47.75
C MET A 73 15.17 6.94 48.94
N ALA A 74 14.50 8.07 49.17
CA ALA A 74 14.26 8.69 50.49
C ALA A 74 13.48 10.01 50.36
N PRO A 75 12.71 10.43 51.38
CA PRO A 75 12.05 9.66 52.43
C PRO A 75 10.51 9.66 52.25
N ALA A 76 9.83 8.75 52.96
CA ALA A 76 8.38 8.80 53.06
C ALA A 76 7.97 9.78 54.17
N ASP A 77 7.35 10.90 53.81
CA ASP A 77 6.53 11.68 54.73
C ASP A 77 5.41 12.43 53.97
N ASN A 78 4.24 12.50 54.62
CA ASN A 78 2.96 13.09 54.21
C ASN A 78 1.94 12.15 53.56
N ALA A 79 1.20 11.44 54.42
CA ALA A 79 -0.16 11.02 54.13
C ALA A 79 -1.16 12.18 54.40
N ALA A 80 -2.27 12.16 53.66
CA ALA A 80 -3.48 13.00 53.80
C ALA A 80 -3.38 14.47 53.34
N GLY A 81 -4.02 14.76 52.20
CA GLY A 81 -4.26 16.12 51.71
C GLY A 81 -4.95 16.17 50.34
N ASN A 82 -6.24 15.80 50.28
CA ASN A 82 -7.08 16.16 49.12
C ASN A 82 -7.38 17.66 49.16
N GLY A 83 -6.41 18.48 48.78
CA GLY A 83 -6.64 19.88 48.42
C GLY A 83 -7.29 19.98 47.02
N PRO A 84 -7.98 21.09 46.70
CA PRO A 84 -8.37 21.34 45.32
C PRO A 84 -7.11 21.47 44.46
N GLU A 85 -7.09 20.84 43.30
CA GLU A 85 -6.11 21.20 42.26
C GLU A 85 -6.34 22.67 41.93
N GLU A 86 -5.37 23.54 42.25
CA GLU A 86 -5.42 24.93 41.85
C GLU A 86 -5.42 24.97 40.32
N ALA A 87 -6.58 25.32 39.75
CA ALA A 87 -6.75 25.41 38.32
C ALA A 87 -5.79 26.49 37.80
N LEU A 88 -4.73 26.04 37.12
CA LEU A 88 -3.75 26.92 36.46
C LEU A 88 -4.49 28.03 35.72
N SER A 89 -4.06 29.27 35.95
CA SER A 89 -4.63 30.43 35.26
C SER A 89 -4.52 30.26 33.75
N GLU A 90 -5.40 30.90 32.97
CA GLU A 90 -5.33 30.83 31.50
C GLU A 90 -3.95 31.27 30.97
N GLU A 91 -3.29 32.18 31.69
CA GLU A 91 -1.96 32.71 31.40
C GLU A 91 -0.84 31.69 31.70
N GLU A 92 -0.90 30.97 32.83
CA GLU A 92 0.00 29.84 33.12
C GLU A 92 -0.22 28.66 32.18
N LEU A 93 -1.47 28.37 31.83
CA LEU A 93 -1.83 27.32 30.87
C LEU A 93 -1.36 27.69 29.45
N ALA A 94 -1.38 28.97 29.08
CA ALA A 94 -0.81 29.49 27.84
C ALA A 94 0.72 29.45 27.85
N ALA A 95 1.36 29.85 28.95
CA ALA A 95 2.82 29.81 29.11
C ALA A 95 3.36 28.37 29.11
N GLN A 96 2.65 27.41 29.73
CA GLN A 96 2.98 25.99 29.61
C GLN A 96 2.80 25.50 28.17
N LYS A 97 1.70 25.86 27.49
CA LYS A 97 1.52 25.50 26.07
C LYS A 97 2.64 26.05 25.20
N GLN A 98 3.03 27.31 25.34
CA GLN A 98 4.17 27.90 24.62
C GLN A 98 5.50 27.20 24.93
N LYS A 99 5.68 26.65 26.14
CA LYS A 99 6.86 25.87 26.54
C LYS A 99 6.90 24.46 25.93
N TYR A 100 5.75 23.92 25.53
CA TYR A 100 5.60 22.64 24.83
C TYR A 100 5.34 22.78 23.33
N ASP A 101 5.15 24.00 22.83
CA ASP A 101 5.03 24.29 21.40
C ASP A 101 6.41 24.19 20.73
N LEU A 102 6.41 23.94 19.43
CA LEU A 102 7.65 23.93 18.66
C LEU A 102 8.14 25.38 18.51
N PRO A 103 9.46 25.65 18.59
CA PRO A 103 9.97 26.97 18.20
C PRO A 103 9.65 27.25 16.72
N GLU A 104 9.51 28.52 16.33
CA GLU A 104 9.00 28.90 14.99
C GLU A 104 9.69 28.17 13.81
N GLY A 105 11.00 27.94 13.90
CA GLY A 105 11.79 27.20 12.89
C GLY A 105 11.71 25.67 12.93
N ALA A 106 10.91 25.09 13.84
CA ALA A 106 10.69 23.65 13.99
C ALA A 106 9.26 23.20 13.60
N HIS A 107 8.34 24.13 13.32
CA HIS A 107 7.08 23.80 12.65
C HIS A 107 7.33 23.33 11.21
N ARG A 108 6.38 22.56 10.68
CA ARG A 108 6.41 22.10 9.28
C ARG A 108 5.94 23.22 8.36
N SER A 109 6.81 23.65 7.43
CA SER A 109 6.46 24.67 6.44
C SER A 109 5.31 24.20 5.55
N LEU A 110 4.36 25.10 5.30
CA LEU A 110 3.28 24.92 4.34
C LEU A 110 3.66 25.37 2.92
N GLU A 111 4.85 25.93 2.71
CA GLU A 111 5.31 26.36 1.39
C GLU A 111 5.78 25.18 0.53
N ARG A 112 6.29 24.10 1.15
CA ARG A 112 6.74 22.88 0.48
C ARG A 112 6.37 21.66 1.31
N ILE A 113 5.47 20.82 0.80
CA ILE A 113 4.87 19.76 1.61
C ILE A 113 4.95 18.40 0.91
N GLY A 114 5.44 17.41 1.63
CA GLY A 114 5.45 16.00 1.22
C GLY A 114 6.64 15.21 1.80
N PRO A 115 6.48 13.92 2.12
CA PRO A 115 7.55 13.10 2.71
C PRO A 115 8.65 12.66 1.73
N LEU A 116 8.42 12.71 0.41
CA LEU A 116 9.37 12.25 -0.60
C LEU A 116 10.12 13.43 -1.26
N THR A 117 11.35 13.67 -0.84
CA THR A 117 12.27 14.58 -1.54
C THR A 117 12.91 13.89 -2.76
N PRO A 118 13.51 14.62 -3.72
CA PRO A 118 14.18 14.00 -4.88
C PRO A 118 15.21 12.92 -4.53
N GLU A 119 15.97 13.11 -3.45
CA GLU A 119 16.97 12.15 -2.94
C GLU A 119 16.31 10.85 -2.46
N ARG A 120 15.07 10.95 -1.97
CA ARG A 120 14.19 9.83 -1.60
C ARG A 120 13.30 9.37 -2.75
N ARG A 121 13.67 9.69 -3.99
CA ARG A 121 12.94 9.38 -5.24
C ARG A 121 11.56 10.05 -5.33
N GLY A 122 11.36 11.20 -4.70
CA GLY A 122 10.28 12.12 -5.04
C GLY A 122 10.51 12.78 -6.40
N LEU A 123 9.50 13.51 -6.87
CA LEU A 123 9.65 14.46 -7.98
C LEU A 123 10.29 15.77 -7.48
N ALA A 124 10.71 16.63 -8.41
CA ALA A 124 11.23 17.95 -8.09
C ALA A 124 10.15 18.83 -7.41
N PRO A 125 10.53 19.85 -6.61
CA PRO A 125 9.57 20.68 -5.90
C PRO A 125 8.55 21.39 -6.81
N ASP A 126 9.01 21.81 -7.99
CA ASP A 126 8.26 22.49 -9.04
C ASP A 126 7.52 21.52 -9.99
N ALA A 127 7.40 20.23 -9.67
CA ALA A 127 6.88 19.22 -10.61
C ALA A 127 5.40 19.40 -11.02
N PHE A 128 4.62 20.21 -10.30
CA PHE A 128 3.26 20.63 -10.70
C PHE A 128 3.25 21.90 -11.57
N GLY A 129 4.42 22.53 -11.77
CA GLY A 129 4.63 23.68 -12.62
C GLY A 129 3.95 24.95 -12.14
N ALA A 130 3.44 25.73 -13.10
CA ALA A 130 2.87 27.04 -12.87
C ALA A 130 1.33 27.03 -12.73
N GLN A 131 0.74 25.84 -12.61
CA GLN A 131 -0.71 25.62 -12.57
C GLN A 131 -1.38 26.24 -11.33
N SER A 132 -2.66 26.57 -11.49
CA SER A 132 -3.55 26.96 -10.38
C SER A 132 -3.71 25.80 -9.39
N GLY A 133 -3.56 26.10 -8.09
CA GLY A 133 -3.80 25.14 -7.02
C GLY A 133 -5.25 24.67 -6.98
N GLN A 134 -6.20 25.57 -7.19
CA GLN A 134 -7.63 25.26 -7.30
C GLN A 134 -7.95 24.37 -8.50
N PHE A 135 -7.26 24.56 -9.63
CA PHE A 135 -7.38 23.66 -10.78
C PHE A 135 -6.86 22.25 -10.45
N LEU A 136 -5.66 22.14 -9.87
CA LEU A 136 -5.07 20.85 -9.47
C LEU A 136 -5.92 20.15 -8.40
N ALA A 137 -6.39 20.89 -7.40
CA ALA A 137 -7.31 20.42 -6.36
C ALA A 137 -8.64 19.93 -6.94
N THR A 138 -9.21 20.63 -7.91
CA THR A 138 -10.43 20.20 -8.60
C THR A 138 -10.19 18.90 -9.39
N LEU A 139 -9.08 18.79 -10.13
CA LEU A 139 -8.70 17.54 -10.78
C LEU A 139 -8.56 16.40 -9.77
N MET A 140 -7.86 16.63 -8.64
CA MET A 140 -7.70 15.61 -7.61
C MET A 140 -9.04 15.18 -7.02
N LYS A 141 -9.89 16.13 -6.64
CA LYS A 141 -11.23 15.90 -6.08
C LYS A 141 -12.10 15.09 -7.04
N GLU A 142 -12.16 15.47 -8.31
CA GLU A 142 -13.01 14.81 -9.31
C GLU A 142 -12.41 13.50 -9.88
N THR A 143 -11.12 13.24 -9.70
CA THR A 143 -10.49 11.96 -10.10
C THR A 143 -11.04 10.79 -9.28
N ARG A 144 -11.77 9.90 -9.93
CA ARG A 144 -12.39 8.70 -9.35
C ARG A 144 -11.46 7.50 -9.53
N ALA A 145 -11.21 6.78 -8.44
CA ALA A 145 -10.58 5.46 -8.48
C ALA A 145 -11.62 4.36 -8.71
N PRO A 146 -11.25 3.17 -9.25
CA PRO A 146 -9.89 2.72 -9.57
C PRO A 146 -9.29 3.40 -10.80
N ILE A 147 -7.96 3.50 -10.80
CA ILE A 147 -7.16 3.82 -11.99
C ILE A 147 -6.77 2.49 -12.63
N THR A 148 -6.95 2.36 -13.95
CA THR A 148 -6.83 1.09 -14.69
C THR A 148 -5.45 0.43 -14.53
N SER A 149 -4.40 1.25 -14.67
CA SER A 149 -3.01 0.82 -14.60
C SER A 149 -2.48 0.86 -13.16
N ARG A 150 -1.91 -0.27 -12.75
CA ARG A 150 -1.11 -0.39 -11.53
C ARG A 150 0.07 0.57 -11.52
N TRP A 151 0.76 0.72 -12.66
CA TRP A 151 1.92 1.62 -12.79
C TRP A 151 1.53 3.10 -12.77
N ALA A 152 0.40 3.47 -13.36
CA ALA A 152 -0.14 4.83 -13.21
C ALA A 152 -0.50 5.15 -11.74
N SER A 153 -1.10 4.21 -11.00
CA SER A 153 -1.35 4.37 -9.56
C SER A 153 -0.07 4.55 -8.73
N ILE A 154 0.99 3.79 -9.03
CA ILE A 154 2.30 3.92 -8.36
C ILE A 154 2.95 5.27 -8.66
N LEU A 155 2.93 5.72 -9.93
CA LEU A 155 3.43 7.03 -10.33
C LEU A 155 2.65 8.16 -9.67
N LEU A 156 1.32 8.07 -9.65
CA LEU A 156 0.47 9.07 -9.02
C LEU A 156 0.72 9.15 -7.51
N ARG A 157 0.86 8.01 -6.80
CA ARG A 157 1.25 8.01 -5.38
C ARG A 157 2.56 8.75 -5.18
N ARG A 158 3.57 8.49 -6.02
CA ARG A 158 4.86 9.21 -5.95
C ARG A 158 4.67 10.71 -6.13
N ALA A 159 3.89 11.15 -7.12
CA ALA A 159 3.59 12.56 -7.33
C ALA A 159 2.85 13.19 -6.12
N LEU A 160 1.80 12.54 -5.62
CA LEU A 160 1.01 13.00 -4.47
C LEU A 160 1.76 12.99 -3.14
N LEU A 161 2.86 12.23 -3.01
CA LEU A 161 3.74 12.22 -1.82
C LEU A 161 5.02 13.05 -1.99
N SER A 162 5.28 13.61 -3.17
CA SER A 162 6.50 14.40 -3.42
C SER A 162 6.49 15.69 -2.61
N ALA A 163 7.65 16.11 -2.12
CA ALA A 163 7.88 17.38 -1.42
C ALA A 163 7.79 18.54 -2.42
N THR A 164 6.57 18.87 -2.83
CA THR A 164 6.27 19.88 -3.84
C THR A 164 5.95 21.22 -3.22
N ASP A 165 6.30 22.29 -3.93
CA ASP A 165 5.92 23.64 -3.58
C ASP A 165 4.38 23.75 -3.63
N THR A 166 3.80 24.42 -2.65
CA THR A 166 2.34 24.66 -2.61
C THR A 166 1.98 25.57 -3.78
N PRO A 167 1.08 25.14 -4.69
CA PRO A 167 0.70 25.94 -5.84
C PRO A 167 0.12 27.30 -5.45
N ARG A 168 0.18 28.27 -6.36
CA ARG A 168 -0.53 29.54 -6.19
C ARG A 168 -2.04 29.30 -6.11
N ASP A 169 -2.75 30.22 -5.46
CA ASP A 169 -4.22 30.26 -5.27
C ASP A 169 -4.88 29.17 -4.38
N ILE A 170 -4.10 28.32 -3.70
CA ILE A 170 -4.59 27.38 -2.68
C ILE A 170 -3.81 27.51 -1.36
N ASP A 171 -4.46 27.20 -0.24
CA ASP A 171 -3.81 27.03 1.06
C ASP A 171 -3.03 25.71 1.14
N GLY A 172 -1.91 25.69 1.87
CA GLY A 172 -1.04 24.51 1.97
C GLY A 172 -1.69 23.30 2.66
N ALA A 173 -2.53 23.52 3.67
CA ALA A 173 -3.26 22.44 4.34
C ALA A 173 -4.43 21.92 3.48
N ASP A 174 -5.10 22.79 2.71
CA ASP A 174 -6.10 22.37 1.71
C ASP A 174 -5.46 21.59 0.55
N TRP A 175 -4.26 22.00 0.10
CA TRP A 175 -3.46 21.27 -0.89
C TRP A 175 -3.09 19.86 -0.42
N VAL A 176 -2.64 19.74 0.84
CA VAL A 176 -2.43 18.45 1.50
C VAL A 176 -3.72 17.63 1.58
N ALA A 177 -4.84 18.27 1.92
CA ALA A 177 -6.12 17.59 2.06
C ALA A 177 -6.57 16.93 0.76
N GLU A 178 -6.49 17.61 -0.39
CA GLU A 178 -6.89 17.00 -1.69
C GLU A 178 -5.94 15.91 -2.16
N ARG A 179 -4.62 16.07 -1.93
CA ARG A 179 -3.63 15.02 -2.20
C ARG A 179 -3.88 13.77 -1.34
N ALA A 180 -4.09 13.95 -0.04
CA ALA A 180 -4.43 12.86 0.88
C ALA A 180 -5.78 12.22 0.55
N TRP A 181 -6.77 12.99 0.12
CA TRP A 181 -8.09 12.50 -0.29
C TRP A 181 -8.06 11.66 -1.57
N LEU A 182 -7.20 12.00 -2.54
CA LEU A 182 -6.98 11.17 -3.72
C LEU A 182 -6.21 9.88 -3.37
N LEU A 183 -5.12 9.97 -2.60
CA LEU A 183 -4.40 8.81 -2.05
C LEU A 183 -5.38 7.84 -1.35
N LEU A 184 -6.22 8.33 -0.45
CA LEU A 184 -7.17 7.52 0.30
C LEU A 184 -8.10 6.69 -0.62
N ARG A 185 -8.64 7.32 -1.67
CA ARG A 185 -9.51 6.67 -2.67
C ARG A 185 -8.77 5.71 -3.59
N MET A 186 -7.44 5.82 -3.73
CA MET A 186 -6.60 4.84 -4.42
C MET A 186 -6.32 3.59 -3.56
N GLY A 187 -6.66 3.61 -2.26
CA GLY A 187 -6.33 2.54 -1.30
C GLY A 187 -5.12 2.86 -0.42
N GLU A 188 -4.57 4.06 -0.52
CA GLU A 188 -3.30 4.46 0.07
C GLU A 188 -3.46 5.04 1.49
N ALA A 189 -4.07 4.30 2.41
CA ALA A 189 -4.37 4.80 3.76
C ALA A 189 -3.10 5.24 4.53
N ASP A 190 -2.06 4.40 4.56
CA ASP A 190 -0.76 4.72 5.18
C ASP A 190 -0.11 5.97 4.55
N SER A 191 -0.11 6.06 3.22
CA SER A 191 0.46 7.20 2.47
C SER A 191 -0.32 8.50 2.73
N ALA A 192 -1.66 8.44 2.75
CA ALA A 192 -2.52 9.58 3.07
C ALA A 192 -2.27 10.05 4.51
N ARG A 193 -2.10 9.11 5.47
CA ARG A 193 -1.78 9.42 6.86
C ARG A 193 -0.43 10.12 6.99
N LEU A 194 0.60 9.61 6.31
CA LEU A 194 1.93 10.22 6.28
C LEU A 194 1.90 11.66 5.74
N LEU A 195 1.02 11.95 4.77
CA LEU A 195 0.84 13.31 4.24
C LEU A 195 0.03 14.20 5.19
N VAL A 196 -1.07 13.72 5.77
CA VAL A 196 -1.85 14.46 6.79
C VAL A 196 -0.99 14.83 7.99
N GLN A 197 -0.10 13.94 8.43
CA GLN A 197 0.84 14.18 9.53
C GLN A 197 2.01 15.12 9.16
N SER A 198 2.18 15.47 7.89
CA SER A 198 3.18 16.47 7.45
C SER A 198 2.73 17.93 7.65
N VAL A 199 1.50 18.15 8.13
CA VAL A 199 0.99 19.44 8.60
C VAL A 199 0.86 19.40 10.13
N ASP A 200 1.13 20.51 10.80
CA ASP A 200 0.94 20.63 12.25
C ASP A 200 -0.53 20.91 12.59
N SER A 201 -1.04 20.34 13.69
CA SER A 201 -2.48 20.23 13.96
C SER A 201 -3.19 21.57 14.26
N ASP A 202 -2.44 22.62 14.55
CA ASP A 202 -2.90 24.01 14.69
C ASP A 202 -3.14 24.69 13.33
N LYS A 203 -2.46 24.23 12.27
CA LYS A 203 -2.61 24.71 10.89
C LYS A 203 -3.70 23.97 10.09
N PHE A 204 -4.45 23.05 10.71
CA PHE A 204 -5.47 22.28 10.01
C PHE A 204 -6.67 23.15 9.60
N THR A 205 -6.95 23.18 8.30
CA THR A 205 -8.19 23.74 7.77
C THR A 205 -9.39 22.81 8.04
N PRO A 206 -10.64 23.31 7.92
CA PRO A 206 -11.84 22.47 8.01
C PRO A 206 -11.83 21.30 7.00
N ARG A 207 -11.25 21.51 5.81
CA ARG A 207 -11.10 20.47 4.79
C ARG A 207 -10.05 19.44 5.18
N LEU A 208 -8.92 19.84 5.76
CA LEU A 208 -7.92 18.89 6.26
C LEU A 208 -8.45 18.07 7.45
N TYR A 209 -9.21 18.66 8.38
CA TYR A 209 -9.90 17.87 9.42
C TYR A 209 -10.88 16.84 8.83
N ALA A 210 -11.65 17.20 7.80
CA ALA A 210 -12.57 16.27 7.14
C ALA A 210 -11.83 15.08 6.49
N VAL A 211 -10.69 15.32 5.82
CA VAL A 211 -9.88 14.25 5.22
C VAL A 211 -9.16 13.43 6.28
N ALA A 212 -8.57 14.08 7.29
CA ALA A 212 -7.85 13.42 8.38
C ALA A 212 -8.73 12.38 9.10
N MET A 213 -10.01 12.67 9.36
CA MET A 213 -10.92 11.70 9.98
C MET A 213 -11.02 10.42 9.14
N GLN A 214 -11.24 10.57 7.83
CA GLN A 214 -11.36 9.44 6.90
C GLN A 214 -10.04 8.67 6.79
N THR A 215 -8.90 9.36 6.79
CA THR A 215 -7.56 8.77 6.75
C THR A 215 -7.24 7.93 7.99
N TYR A 216 -7.47 8.44 9.20
CA TYR A 216 -7.22 7.68 10.43
C TYR A 216 -8.12 6.44 10.54
N LEU A 217 -9.40 6.59 10.18
CA LEU A 217 -10.36 5.48 10.11
C LEU A 217 -9.95 4.43 9.06
N ALA A 218 -9.47 4.83 7.89
CA ALA A 218 -8.94 3.90 6.89
C ALA A 218 -7.67 3.17 7.34
N THR A 219 -6.85 3.77 8.22
CA THR A 219 -5.75 3.04 8.88
C THR A 219 -6.19 2.21 10.09
N ALA A 220 -7.50 2.08 10.34
CA ALA A 220 -8.09 1.42 11.51
C ALA A 220 -7.53 1.92 12.86
N ASP A 221 -7.27 3.23 12.94
CA ASP A 221 -6.71 3.90 14.12
C ASP A 221 -7.62 5.06 14.58
N PRO A 222 -8.67 4.77 15.37
CA PRO A 222 -9.51 5.80 15.96
C PRO A 222 -8.80 6.61 17.07
N ALA A 223 -7.68 6.12 17.63
CA ALA A 223 -6.93 6.84 18.66
C ALA A 223 -6.18 8.04 18.05
N GLY A 224 -5.72 7.93 16.81
CA GLY A 224 -5.11 9.02 16.05
C GLY A 224 -6.03 10.24 15.79
N LEU A 225 -7.34 10.11 16.02
CA LEU A 225 -8.28 11.24 16.01
C LEU A 225 -8.12 12.15 17.25
N CYS A 226 -7.61 11.64 18.36
CA CYS A 226 -7.66 12.35 19.65
C CYS A 226 -6.82 13.63 19.73
N PRO A 227 -5.59 13.70 19.17
CA PRO A 227 -4.86 14.97 19.06
C PRO A 227 -5.56 16.04 18.21
N LEU A 228 -6.44 15.63 17.29
CA LEU A 228 -7.17 16.54 16.38
C LEU A 228 -8.54 16.96 16.92
N SER A 229 -9.13 16.14 17.80
CA SER A 229 -10.48 16.27 18.36
C SER A 229 -10.86 17.70 18.76
N ALA A 230 -10.03 18.36 19.59
CA ALA A 230 -10.34 19.68 20.13
C ALA A 230 -10.38 20.80 19.07
N GLY A 231 -9.57 20.69 18.01
CA GLY A 231 -9.59 21.61 16.87
C GLY A 231 -10.74 21.29 15.92
N ALA A 232 -10.90 20.01 15.57
CA ALA A 232 -11.96 19.55 14.68
C ALA A 232 -13.37 19.92 15.19
N LEU A 233 -13.62 19.78 16.49
CA LEU A 233 -14.89 20.14 17.14
C LEU A 233 -15.25 21.64 17.11
N ARG A 234 -14.31 22.53 16.75
CA ARG A 234 -14.57 23.96 16.53
C ARG A 234 -15.07 24.26 15.12
N TYR A 235 -14.65 23.47 14.14
CA TYR A 235 -14.81 23.77 12.71
C TYR A 235 -15.67 22.76 11.95
N SER A 236 -15.83 21.54 12.47
CA SER A 236 -16.58 20.45 11.82
C SER A 236 -17.82 20.06 12.63
N LYS A 237 -18.87 19.69 11.89
CA LYS A 237 -20.14 19.14 12.42
C LYS A 237 -20.31 17.65 12.05
N GLU A 238 -19.25 17.02 11.55
CA GLU A 238 -19.27 15.61 11.18
C GLU A 238 -19.52 14.75 12.44
N PRO A 239 -20.53 13.85 12.45
CA PRO A 239 -20.92 13.12 13.66
C PRO A 239 -19.80 12.28 14.28
N GLY A 240 -18.83 11.83 13.47
CA GLY A 240 -17.64 11.12 13.96
C GLY A 240 -16.76 11.96 14.91
N TRP A 241 -16.69 13.29 14.70
CA TRP A 241 -15.98 14.18 15.62
C TRP A 241 -16.74 14.40 16.93
N ASP A 242 -18.08 14.41 16.94
CA ASP A 242 -18.82 14.44 18.21
C ASP A 242 -18.61 13.16 19.05
N MET A 243 -18.34 12.02 18.40
CA MET A 243 -18.03 10.77 19.10
C MET A 243 -16.61 10.71 19.68
N THR A 244 -15.66 11.56 19.25
CA THR A 244 -14.34 11.63 19.90
C THR A 244 -14.42 12.16 21.33
N ARG A 245 -15.49 12.92 21.66
CA ARG A 245 -15.82 13.33 23.04
C ARG A 245 -16.02 12.13 23.98
N ALA A 246 -16.40 10.97 23.45
CA ALA A 246 -16.53 9.73 24.21
C ALA A 246 -15.31 8.81 24.04
N ILE A 247 -14.82 8.64 22.80
CA ILE A 247 -13.70 7.73 22.49
C ILE A 247 -12.40 8.18 23.16
N CYS A 248 -12.05 9.47 23.11
CA CYS A 248 -10.74 9.92 23.57
C CYS A 248 -10.56 9.85 25.10
N PRO A 249 -11.54 10.28 25.94
CA PRO A 249 -11.47 10.03 27.38
C PRO A 249 -11.40 8.53 27.72
N ALA A 250 -12.09 7.65 26.98
CA ALA A 250 -12.03 6.21 27.22
C ALA A 250 -10.61 5.63 26.99
N LEU A 251 -9.92 6.12 25.95
CA LEU A 251 -8.54 5.74 25.63
C LEU A 251 -7.53 6.30 26.63
N SER A 252 -7.80 7.47 27.24
CA SER A 252 -6.99 8.03 28.33
C SER A 252 -7.38 7.55 29.73
N GLY A 253 -8.33 6.61 29.84
CA GLY A 253 -8.77 5.99 31.11
C GLY A 253 -9.89 6.73 31.87
N ASP A 254 -10.36 7.89 31.40
CA ASP A 254 -11.52 8.58 31.96
C ASP A 254 -12.84 8.00 31.42
N GLN A 255 -13.25 6.89 32.02
CA GLN A 255 -14.52 6.22 31.75
C GLN A 255 -15.75 7.03 32.18
N GLY A 256 -15.59 7.98 33.11
CA GLY A 256 -16.67 8.83 33.61
C GLY A 256 -17.13 9.79 32.52
N SER A 257 -16.21 10.61 32.02
CA SER A 257 -16.47 11.52 30.90
C SER A 257 -16.84 10.76 29.62
N ALA A 258 -16.17 9.64 29.33
CA ALA A 258 -16.49 8.82 28.16
C ALA A 258 -17.94 8.33 28.18
N SER A 259 -18.39 7.75 29.31
CA SER A 259 -19.76 7.28 29.47
C SER A 259 -20.78 8.42 29.43
N ALA A 260 -20.46 9.57 30.04
CA ALA A 260 -21.34 10.75 30.03
C ALA A 260 -21.52 11.30 28.61
N ALA A 261 -20.42 11.49 27.86
CA ALA A 261 -20.44 11.96 26.48
C ALA A 261 -21.16 10.98 25.54
N LEU A 262 -20.93 9.67 25.70
CA LEU A 262 -21.61 8.64 24.90
C LEU A 262 -23.13 8.65 25.13
N ASN A 263 -23.55 8.65 26.40
CA ASN A 263 -24.96 8.74 26.77
C ASN A 263 -25.60 10.06 26.26
N GLN A 264 -24.85 11.16 26.22
CA GLN A 264 -25.31 12.44 25.66
C GLN A 264 -25.47 12.37 24.14
N ALA A 265 -24.52 11.78 23.41
CA ALA A 265 -24.60 11.57 21.97
C ALA A 265 -25.81 10.70 21.60
N GLN A 266 -26.11 9.66 22.40
CA GLN A 266 -27.30 8.83 22.26
C GLN A 266 -28.60 9.64 22.44
N ARG A 267 -28.71 10.42 23.53
CA ARG A 267 -29.90 11.26 23.82
C ARG A 267 -30.15 12.32 22.75
N ARG A 268 -29.09 12.94 22.22
CA ARG A 268 -29.17 13.90 21.12
C ARG A 268 -29.41 13.23 19.76
N GLY A 269 -29.20 11.90 19.67
CA GLY A 269 -29.36 11.14 18.44
C GLY A 269 -28.40 11.55 17.32
N VAL A 270 -27.19 12.03 17.68
CA VAL A 270 -26.15 12.51 16.75
C VAL A 270 -25.59 11.36 15.91
N VAL A 271 -25.34 10.21 16.56
CA VAL A 271 -24.98 8.94 15.92
C VAL A 271 -25.97 7.88 16.39
N ARG A 272 -26.35 6.95 15.50
CA ARG A 272 -27.41 5.95 15.73
C ARG A 272 -26.99 4.59 15.17
N GLY A 273 -27.78 3.55 15.48
CA GLY A 273 -27.60 2.21 14.92
C GLY A 273 -26.20 1.65 15.13
N ILE A 274 -25.68 0.97 14.11
CA ILE A 274 -24.34 0.35 14.16
C ILE A 274 -23.21 1.35 14.42
N ASP A 275 -23.30 2.57 13.88
CA ASP A 275 -22.24 3.58 14.01
C ASP A 275 -22.06 4.02 15.46
N TYR A 276 -23.16 4.04 16.23
CA TYR A 276 -23.14 4.26 17.67
C TYR A 276 -22.62 3.03 18.43
N ARG A 277 -23.05 1.82 18.05
CA ARG A 277 -22.62 0.57 18.73
C ARG A 277 -21.14 0.28 18.55
N LEU A 278 -20.57 0.58 17.39
CA LEU A 278 -19.12 0.49 17.16
C LEU A 278 -18.36 1.44 18.08
N ALA A 279 -18.80 2.69 18.20
CA ALA A 279 -18.18 3.66 19.11
C ALA A 279 -18.36 3.30 20.60
N GLU A 280 -19.54 2.79 20.98
CA GLU A 280 -19.79 2.26 22.33
C GLU A 280 -18.87 1.06 22.63
N LYS A 281 -18.56 0.23 21.63
CA LYS A 281 -17.62 -0.88 21.78
C LYS A 281 -16.18 -0.39 21.94
N VAL A 282 -15.75 0.67 21.22
CA VAL A 282 -14.44 1.33 21.46
C VAL A 282 -14.35 1.85 22.90
N VAL A 283 -15.37 2.59 23.36
CA VAL A 283 -15.45 3.06 24.75
C VAL A 283 -15.42 1.89 25.74
N GLY A 284 -16.15 0.81 25.42
CA GLY A 284 -16.21 -0.44 26.17
C GLY A 284 -14.90 -1.24 26.22
N THR A 285 -13.93 -0.95 25.35
CA THR A 285 -12.57 -1.53 25.39
C THR A 285 -11.54 -0.67 26.14
N GLY A 286 -11.92 0.55 26.58
CA GLY A 286 -11.04 1.41 27.36
C GLY A 286 -10.76 0.87 28.77
N PHE A 287 -9.71 1.38 29.41
CA PHE A 287 -9.33 0.96 30.78
C PHE A 287 -10.49 1.13 31.76
N ASN A 288 -10.70 0.16 32.65
CA ASN A 288 -11.80 0.12 33.64
C ASN A 288 -13.24 0.14 33.07
N ALA A 289 -13.42 -0.04 31.75
CA ALA A 289 -14.75 -0.14 31.16
C ALA A 289 -15.50 -1.41 31.63
N ARG A 290 -16.83 -1.30 31.76
CA ARG A 290 -17.73 -2.38 32.18
C ARG A 290 -18.81 -2.71 31.13
N ARG A 291 -18.59 -2.31 29.87
CA ARG A 291 -19.56 -2.46 28.76
C ARG A 291 -19.09 -3.52 27.78
N SER A 292 -19.86 -4.60 27.63
CA SER A 292 -19.72 -5.53 26.52
C SER A 292 -20.79 -5.23 25.47
N VAL A 293 -20.36 -5.04 24.22
CA VAL A 293 -21.25 -4.73 23.09
C VAL A 293 -21.11 -5.79 22.02
N LYS A 294 -22.22 -6.42 21.65
CA LYS A 294 -22.36 -7.21 20.43
C LYS A 294 -22.62 -6.25 19.26
N ILE A 295 -21.90 -6.43 18.15
CA ILE A 295 -22.17 -5.73 16.89
C ILE A 295 -23.04 -6.65 16.04
N GLU A 296 -24.09 -6.08 15.46
CA GLU A 296 -25.01 -6.76 14.55
C GLU A 296 -25.06 -5.92 13.27
N TRP A 297 -24.94 -6.58 12.12
CA TRP A 297 -24.86 -5.95 10.79
C TRP A 297 -26.19 -6.00 10.03
N ASP A 298 -27.24 -6.50 10.66
CA ASP A 298 -28.58 -6.63 10.06
C ASP A 298 -29.15 -5.24 9.73
N GLY A 299 -29.62 -5.07 8.49
CA GLY A 299 -30.12 -3.77 8.00
C GLY A 299 -29.05 -2.70 7.77
N VAL A 300 -27.78 -3.08 7.61
CA VAL A 300 -26.70 -2.15 7.26
C VAL A 300 -26.50 -2.11 5.74
N ASP A 301 -26.91 -1.01 5.11
CA ASP A 301 -26.90 -0.89 3.64
C ASP A 301 -25.53 -0.56 3.01
N GLY A 302 -24.49 -0.29 3.82
CA GLY A 302 -23.21 0.17 3.28
C GLY A 302 -22.04 0.21 4.26
N LEU A 303 -20.82 0.02 3.73
CA LEU A 303 -19.57 0.11 4.46
C LEU A 303 -18.96 1.52 4.33
N THR A 304 -19.06 2.32 5.40
CA THR A 304 -18.43 3.63 5.51
C THR A 304 -17.02 3.50 6.10
N ALA A 305 -16.17 4.54 5.98
CA ALA A 305 -14.88 4.57 6.66
C ALA A 305 -15.03 4.47 8.19
N TRP A 306 -16.09 5.04 8.78
CA TRP A 306 -16.42 4.86 10.20
C TRP A 306 -16.65 3.38 10.56
N ARG A 307 -17.49 2.70 9.78
CA ARG A 307 -17.82 1.28 9.98
C ARG A 307 -16.60 0.38 9.81
N PHE A 308 -15.85 0.59 8.73
CA PHE A 308 -14.58 -0.10 8.48
C PHE A 308 -13.59 0.14 9.62
N GLY A 309 -13.23 1.41 9.87
CA GLY A 309 -12.16 1.77 10.79
C GLY A 309 -12.41 1.31 12.21
N LEU A 310 -13.63 1.49 12.74
CA LEU A 310 -13.95 1.03 14.09
C LEU A 310 -14.09 -0.49 14.18
N ALA A 311 -14.72 -1.16 13.20
CA ALA A 311 -14.86 -2.61 13.23
C ALA A 311 -13.48 -3.30 13.13
N THR A 312 -12.65 -2.87 12.17
CA THR A 312 -11.29 -3.38 11.97
C THR A 312 -10.38 -3.10 13.17
N ALA A 313 -10.43 -1.90 13.77
CA ALA A 313 -9.67 -1.59 14.99
C ALA A 313 -10.03 -2.50 16.17
N LEU A 314 -11.29 -2.92 16.25
CA LEU A 314 -11.84 -3.80 17.29
C LEU A 314 -11.77 -5.29 16.96
N ASN A 315 -11.15 -5.68 15.83
CA ASN A 315 -11.19 -7.02 15.25
C ASN A 315 -12.63 -7.61 15.19
N VAL A 316 -13.62 -6.75 14.89
CA VAL A 316 -14.99 -7.14 14.60
C VAL A 316 -15.07 -7.49 13.12
N GLU A 317 -15.51 -8.71 12.83
CA GLU A 317 -15.73 -9.18 11.47
C GLU A 317 -16.76 -8.31 10.73
N ILE A 318 -16.35 -7.82 9.55
CA ILE A 318 -17.20 -7.13 8.57
C ILE A 318 -17.68 -8.18 7.55
N PRO A 319 -19.00 -8.38 7.39
CA PRO A 319 -19.55 -9.31 6.40
C PRO A 319 -19.08 -9.03 4.96
N GLU A 320 -18.74 -10.09 4.23
CA GLU A 320 -18.30 -10.05 2.82
C GLU A 320 -19.19 -9.18 1.91
N PRO A 321 -20.54 -9.24 1.97
CA PRO A 321 -21.39 -8.41 1.11
C PRO A 321 -21.20 -6.90 1.32
N LEU A 322 -20.85 -6.45 2.52
CA LEU A 322 -20.65 -5.03 2.80
C LEU A 322 -19.44 -4.46 2.06
N TYR A 323 -18.40 -5.24 1.84
CA TYR A 323 -17.27 -4.80 1.02
C TYR A 323 -17.65 -4.53 -0.44
N THR A 324 -18.74 -5.13 -0.96
CA THR A 324 -19.26 -4.85 -2.31
C THR A 324 -20.00 -3.52 -2.42
N THR A 325 -20.45 -2.97 -1.29
CA THR A 325 -21.12 -1.66 -1.23
C THR A 325 -20.13 -0.48 -1.29
N ALA A 326 -18.84 -0.77 -1.14
CA ALA A 326 -17.76 0.21 -1.14
C ALA A 326 -16.82 0.03 -2.35
N GLY A 327 -15.97 1.03 -2.58
CA GLY A 327 -14.95 0.93 -3.62
C GLY A 327 -13.85 -0.10 -3.26
N ARG A 328 -13.24 -0.72 -4.28
CA ARG A 328 -12.14 -1.70 -4.12
C ARG A 328 -10.97 -1.19 -3.26
N HIS A 329 -10.82 0.12 -3.09
CA HIS A 329 -9.83 0.72 -2.19
C HIS A 329 -10.02 0.34 -0.72
N VAL A 330 -11.25 0.07 -0.25
CA VAL A 330 -11.50 -0.33 1.16
C VAL A 330 -10.89 -1.70 1.46
N ARG A 331 -10.86 -2.60 0.48
CA ARG A 331 -10.09 -3.87 0.58
C ARG A 331 -8.59 -3.62 0.64
N ALA A 332 -8.05 -2.62 -0.06
CA ALA A 332 -6.63 -2.31 0.07
C ALA A 332 -6.25 -1.72 1.44
N TRP A 333 -7.18 -1.04 2.13
CA TRP A 333 -6.99 -0.61 3.52
C TRP A 333 -6.85 -1.81 4.47
N GLU A 334 -7.69 -2.85 4.30
CA GLU A 334 -7.65 -4.10 5.09
C GLU A 334 -6.27 -4.79 5.06
N ALA A 335 -5.57 -4.73 3.92
CA ALA A 335 -4.25 -5.34 3.73
C ALA A 335 -3.19 -4.93 4.77
N ARG A 336 -3.32 -3.72 5.32
CA ARG A 336 -2.37 -3.10 6.26
C ARG A 336 -2.86 -3.07 7.71
N ALA A 337 -4.09 -3.48 7.98
CA ALA A 337 -4.70 -3.41 9.31
C ALA A 337 -4.01 -4.35 10.32
N PRO A 338 -3.26 -3.85 11.32
CA PRO A 338 -2.45 -4.72 12.20
C PRO A 338 -3.28 -5.57 13.16
N ALA A 339 -4.54 -5.19 13.42
CA ALA A 339 -5.46 -5.93 14.27
C ALA A 339 -6.00 -7.24 13.64
N LEU A 340 -5.75 -7.46 12.34
CA LEU A 340 -6.25 -8.62 11.59
C LEU A 340 -5.13 -9.64 11.30
N SER A 341 -5.42 -10.94 11.50
CA SER A 341 -4.49 -12.02 11.13
C SER A 341 -4.16 -12.02 9.63
N ALA A 342 -3.04 -12.63 9.23
CA ALA A 342 -2.67 -12.68 7.82
C ALA A 342 -3.76 -13.36 6.97
N ALA A 343 -4.38 -14.43 7.46
CA ALA A 343 -5.49 -15.11 6.78
C ALA A 343 -6.68 -14.17 6.49
N ARG A 344 -7.09 -13.34 7.47
CA ARG A 344 -8.15 -12.33 7.28
C ARG A 344 -7.78 -11.26 6.26
N ARG A 345 -6.50 -10.89 6.18
CA ARG A 345 -6.00 -9.84 5.27
C ARG A 345 -5.76 -10.31 3.83
N LEU A 346 -5.81 -11.61 3.53
CA LEU A 346 -5.48 -12.13 2.20
C LEU A 346 -6.28 -11.47 1.05
N PRO A 347 -7.63 -11.36 1.08
CA PRO A 347 -8.38 -10.70 0.01
C PRO A 347 -7.99 -9.23 -0.18
N GLY A 348 -7.70 -8.54 0.94
CA GLY A 348 -7.19 -7.18 0.95
C GLY A 348 -5.80 -7.07 0.32
N SER A 349 -4.86 -7.92 0.71
CA SER A 349 -3.47 -7.96 0.20
C SER A 349 -3.40 -8.24 -1.31
N GLU A 350 -4.20 -9.18 -1.82
CA GLU A 350 -4.28 -9.45 -3.27
C GLU A 350 -4.89 -8.25 -4.03
N THR A 351 -5.91 -7.60 -3.45
CA THR A 351 -6.49 -6.37 -4.02
C THR A 351 -5.50 -5.20 -4.01
N ALA A 352 -4.78 -5.02 -2.91
CA ALA A 352 -3.73 -4.00 -2.75
C ALA A 352 -2.59 -4.19 -3.75
N ALA A 353 -2.23 -5.43 -4.09
CA ALA A 353 -1.24 -5.71 -5.12
C ALA A 353 -1.72 -5.30 -6.52
N ARG A 354 -2.98 -5.62 -6.89
CA ARG A 354 -3.57 -5.22 -8.19
C ARG A 354 -3.71 -3.71 -8.35
N LEU A 355 -4.14 -3.01 -7.29
CA LEU A 355 -4.23 -1.55 -7.27
C LEU A 355 -2.85 -0.85 -7.20
N GLY A 356 -1.78 -1.60 -6.96
CA GLY A 356 -0.40 -1.10 -6.88
C GLY A 356 0.04 -0.64 -5.51
N VAL A 357 -0.88 -0.54 -4.53
CA VAL A 357 -0.62 -0.23 -3.11
C VAL A 357 0.52 -1.12 -2.59
N PHE A 358 0.45 -2.43 -2.85
CA PHE A 358 1.54 -3.36 -2.54
C PHE A 358 2.55 -3.46 -3.70
N SER A 359 3.84 -3.38 -3.32
CA SER A 359 4.94 -3.80 -4.18
C SER A 359 5.02 -5.32 -4.25
N SER A 360 5.71 -5.86 -5.26
CA SER A 360 6.03 -7.30 -5.35
C SER A 360 6.70 -7.80 -4.06
N GLN A 361 7.64 -7.03 -3.50
CA GLN A 361 8.29 -7.35 -2.22
C GLN A 361 7.31 -7.38 -1.03
N ALA A 362 6.37 -6.44 -0.95
CA ALA A 362 5.36 -6.42 0.12
C ALA A 362 4.41 -7.61 0.03
N LEU A 363 3.98 -7.97 -1.19
CA LEU A 363 3.14 -9.15 -1.44
C LEU A 363 3.86 -10.47 -1.09
N VAL A 364 5.12 -10.62 -1.50
CA VAL A 364 5.93 -11.82 -1.16
C VAL A 364 6.20 -11.89 0.34
N GLY A 365 6.46 -10.76 1.00
CA GLY A 365 6.57 -10.67 2.46
C GLY A 365 5.28 -11.08 3.17
N PHE A 366 4.13 -10.67 2.64
CA PHE A 366 2.81 -11.07 3.15
C PHE A 366 2.55 -12.57 3.01
N TYR A 367 2.80 -13.18 1.84
CA TYR A 367 2.70 -14.64 1.70
C TYR A 367 3.71 -15.39 2.58
N SER A 368 4.89 -14.82 2.84
CA SER A 368 5.87 -15.38 3.77
C SER A 368 5.37 -15.35 5.23
N GLN A 369 4.69 -14.27 5.65
CA GLN A 369 3.99 -14.21 6.94
C GLN A 369 2.90 -15.28 7.00
N LEU A 370 2.04 -15.35 5.99
CA LEU A 370 0.89 -16.27 5.94
C LEU A 370 1.31 -17.75 6.04
N GLY A 371 2.46 -18.12 5.49
CA GLY A 371 3.04 -19.46 5.67
C GLY A 371 3.72 -19.71 7.01
N ALA A 372 4.12 -18.65 7.74
CA ALA A 372 4.71 -18.77 9.07
C ALA A 372 3.64 -18.81 10.18
N ASP A 373 2.52 -18.13 9.98
CA ASP A 373 1.38 -18.10 10.92
C ASP A 373 0.68 -19.48 11.03
N GLY A 374 0.77 -20.34 10.01
CA GLY A 374 0.23 -21.71 10.01
C GLY A 374 -1.29 -21.85 9.80
N ASP A 375 -2.05 -20.76 9.97
CA ASP A 375 -3.52 -20.71 9.83
C ASP A 375 -4.04 -20.70 8.36
N ALA A 376 -3.21 -21.08 7.40
CA ALA A 376 -3.56 -21.07 5.97
C ALA A 376 -4.44 -22.28 5.58
N SER A 377 -5.44 -22.08 4.72
CA SER A 377 -6.14 -23.21 4.08
C SER A 377 -5.19 -23.99 3.15
N PRO A 378 -5.46 -25.28 2.84
CA PRO A 378 -4.57 -26.08 2.00
C PRO A 378 -4.23 -25.42 0.66
N GLU A 379 -5.22 -24.86 -0.05
CA GLU A 379 -4.99 -24.14 -1.31
C GLU A 379 -4.05 -22.93 -1.16
N ILE A 380 -4.11 -22.24 -0.02
CA ILE A 380 -3.22 -21.12 0.30
C ILE A 380 -1.82 -21.63 0.62
N ALA A 381 -1.70 -22.72 1.38
CA ALA A 381 -0.42 -23.36 1.68
C ALA A 381 0.29 -23.80 0.39
N ASP A 382 -0.43 -24.46 -0.53
CA ASP A 382 0.10 -24.86 -1.85
C ASP A 382 0.63 -23.66 -2.65
N ARG A 383 -0.06 -22.51 -2.62
CA ARG A 383 0.41 -21.27 -3.25
C ARG A 383 1.67 -20.70 -2.56
N VAL A 384 1.73 -20.70 -1.23
CA VAL A 384 2.92 -20.23 -0.48
C VAL A 384 4.12 -21.14 -0.76
N ASP A 385 3.90 -22.44 -0.88
CA ASP A 385 4.94 -23.42 -1.19
C ASP A 385 5.41 -23.30 -2.64
N ALA A 386 4.50 -23.16 -3.60
CA ALA A 386 4.82 -22.83 -5.00
C ALA A 386 5.62 -21.50 -5.10
N LEU A 387 5.27 -20.49 -4.30
CA LEU A 387 6.05 -19.24 -4.24
C LEU A 387 7.45 -19.48 -3.67
N ARG A 388 7.60 -20.31 -2.63
CA ARG A 388 8.92 -20.68 -2.10
C ARG A 388 9.76 -21.39 -3.17
N THR A 389 9.18 -22.34 -3.90
CA THR A 389 9.84 -23.07 -4.98
C THR A 389 10.19 -22.16 -6.16
N ALA A 390 9.34 -21.24 -6.58
CA ALA A 390 9.67 -20.26 -7.64
C ALA A 390 10.94 -19.44 -7.31
N TYR A 391 11.14 -19.08 -6.04
CA TYR A 391 12.31 -18.34 -5.57
C TYR A 391 13.54 -19.19 -5.22
N ARG A 392 13.37 -20.46 -4.84
CA ARG A 392 14.44 -21.29 -4.22
C ARG A 392 14.59 -22.72 -4.77
N GLY A 393 13.80 -23.12 -5.76
CA GLY A 393 13.91 -24.43 -6.42
C GLY A 393 15.31 -24.68 -7.00
N GLY A 394 15.70 -25.95 -7.03
CA GLY A 394 17.05 -26.39 -7.40
C GLY A 394 17.38 -26.24 -8.88
N SER A 395 16.36 -26.23 -9.77
CA SER A 395 16.55 -26.08 -11.22
C SER A 395 15.67 -24.96 -11.82
N PRO A 396 16.03 -24.41 -13.00
CA PRO A 396 15.18 -23.46 -13.71
C PRO A 396 13.78 -24.01 -14.01
N GLU A 397 13.68 -25.28 -14.38
CA GLU A 397 12.43 -25.96 -14.77
C GLU A 397 11.48 -26.09 -13.58
N GLU A 398 11.99 -26.52 -12.42
CA GLU A 398 11.23 -26.59 -11.16
C GLU A 398 10.69 -25.20 -10.78
N ARG A 399 11.52 -24.17 -10.92
CA ARG A 399 11.16 -22.79 -10.61
C ARG A 399 10.10 -22.24 -11.58
N VAL A 400 10.19 -22.52 -12.88
CA VAL A 400 9.20 -22.12 -13.88
C VAL A 400 7.87 -22.84 -13.65
N GLN A 401 7.88 -24.14 -13.41
CA GLN A 401 6.67 -24.91 -13.09
C GLN A 401 5.96 -24.38 -11.84
N ALA A 402 6.71 -23.99 -10.81
CA ALA A 402 6.14 -23.38 -9.61
C ALA A 402 5.56 -21.97 -9.86
N MET A 403 6.15 -21.18 -10.77
CA MET A 403 5.55 -19.90 -11.20
C MET A 403 4.25 -20.15 -11.99
N ARG A 404 4.22 -21.15 -12.88
CA ARG A 404 3.03 -21.54 -13.64
C ARG A 404 1.86 -21.92 -12.74
N THR A 405 2.10 -22.65 -11.64
CA THR A 405 1.08 -22.91 -10.59
C THR A 405 0.47 -21.63 -10.02
N LEU A 406 1.28 -20.59 -9.78
CA LEU A 406 0.80 -19.30 -9.28
C LEU A 406 0.04 -18.48 -10.33
N TRP A 407 0.43 -18.58 -11.60
CA TRP A 407 -0.26 -17.94 -12.72
C TRP A 407 -1.59 -18.62 -13.08
N ARG A 408 -1.75 -19.90 -12.72
CA ARG A 408 -2.92 -20.75 -12.99
C ARG A 408 -3.09 -21.05 -14.48
N ASP A 409 -3.79 -20.19 -15.22
CA ASP A 409 -4.00 -20.33 -16.66
C ASP A 409 -2.81 -19.71 -17.39
N ASN A 410 -2.01 -20.53 -18.07
CA ASN A 410 -0.82 -20.03 -18.77
C ASN A 410 -1.18 -19.15 -19.98
N SER A 411 -2.39 -19.25 -20.53
CA SER A 411 -2.86 -18.37 -21.62
C SER A 411 -3.40 -17.03 -21.11
N ARG A 412 -3.86 -16.98 -19.85
CA ARG A 412 -4.42 -15.81 -19.17
C ARG A 412 -3.94 -15.75 -17.72
N PRO A 413 -2.64 -15.49 -17.50
CA PRO A 413 -2.00 -15.60 -16.19
C PRO A 413 -2.64 -14.66 -15.15
N ASP A 414 -2.87 -15.18 -13.94
CA ASP A 414 -3.33 -14.33 -12.85
C ASP A 414 -2.30 -13.24 -12.52
N TYR A 415 -2.76 -11.99 -12.59
CA TYR A 415 -1.92 -10.81 -12.44
C TYR A 415 -1.28 -10.68 -11.03
N VAL A 416 -1.90 -11.23 -9.97
CA VAL A 416 -1.26 -11.28 -8.63
C VAL A 416 -0.17 -12.34 -8.60
N GLY A 417 -0.37 -13.49 -9.25
CA GLY A 417 0.68 -14.46 -9.54
C GLY A 417 1.88 -13.82 -10.23
N LEU A 418 1.67 -13.09 -11.34
CA LEU A 418 2.74 -12.37 -12.06
C LEU A 418 3.49 -11.36 -11.15
N ILE A 419 2.77 -10.60 -10.33
CA ILE A 419 3.38 -9.65 -9.36
C ILE A 419 4.20 -10.39 -8.29
N ALA A 420 3.71 -11.52 -7.76
CA ALA A 420 4.40 -12.30 -6.74
C ALA A 420 5.69 -12.94 -7.28
N THR A 421 5.69 -13.42 -8.53
CA THR A 421 6.83 -14.11 -9.15
C THR A 421 7.83 -13.16 -9.82
N ALA A 422 7.54 -11.87 -9.94
CA ALA A 422 8.34 -10.91 -10.73
C ALA A 422 9.86 -10.95 -10.49
N LYS A 423 10.29 -10.95 -9.21
CA LYS A 423 11.73 -11.02 -8.87
C LYS A 423 12.31 -12.43 -9.08
N ALA A 424 11.52 -13.48 -8.90
CA ALA A 424 11.94 -14.85 -9.17
C ALA A 424 12.19 -15.05 -10.67
N ALA A 425 11.27 -14.59 -11.52
CA ALA A 425 11.41 -14.56 -12.97
C ALA A 425 12.65 -13.76 -13.41
N ALA A 426 12.85 -12.56 -12.84
CA ALA A 426 14.03 -11.73 -13.11
C ALA A 426 15.38 -12.38 -12.73
N ALA A 427 15.35 -13.33 -11.80
CA ALA A 427 16.51 -14.08 -11.31
C ALA A 427 16.72 -15.44 -12.00
N LEU A 428 15.91 -15.80 -13.01
CA LEU A 428 16.20 -16.95 -13.86
C LEU A 428 17.32 -16.60 -14.87
N PRO A 429 18.23 -17.55 -15.18
CA PRO A 429 19.01 -17.48 -16.41
C PRO A 429 18.06 -17.62 -17.61
N VAL A 430 18.48 -17.13 -18.78
CA VAL A 430 17.74 -17.40 -20.02
C VAL A 430 17.91 -18.89 -20.32
N ALA A 431 16.79 -19.61 -20.40
CA ALA A 431 16.73 -21.03 -20.68
C ALA A 431 15.93 -21.26 -21.98
N ASN A 432 16.08 -22.44 -22.59
CA ASN A 432 15.26 -22.82 -23.73
C ASN A 432 13.91 -23.33 -23.22
N ILE A 433 12.87 -22.52 -23.38
CA ILE A 433 11.48 -22.77 -22.94
C ILE A 433 10.53 -22.35 -24.07
N ASP A 434 9.25 -22.71 -23.96
CA ASP A 434 8.27 -22.29 -24.96
C ASP A 434 7.99 -20.76 -24.92
N ALA A 435 7.46 -20.24 -26.02
CA ALA A 435 7.29 -18.81 -26.21
C ALA A 435 6.19 -18.21 -25.30
N ARG A 436 5.20 -19.01 -24.89
CA ARG A 436 4.12 -18.59 -23.97
C ARG A 436 4.62 -18.48 -22.54
N GLU A 437 5.42 -19.44 -22.08
CA GLU A 437 6.11 -19.38 -20.78
C GLU A 437 7.13 -18.22 -20.74
N ALA A 438 7.88 -18.00 -21.82
CA ALA A 438 8.77 -16.85 -21.94
C ALA A 438 8.01 -15.51 -21.92
N ALA A 439 6.86 -15.40 -22.60
CA ALA A 439 6.00 -14.22 -22.54
C ALA A 439 5.53 -13.94 -21.11
N ASN A 440 5.09 -14.96 -20.38
CA ASN A 440 4.63 -14.83 -18.99
C ASN A 440 5.77 -14.47 -18.01
N LEU A 441 6.99 -15.01 -18.21
CA LEU A 441 8.17 -14.59 -17.45
C LEU A 441 8.50 -13.11 -17.69
N VAL A 442 8.47 -12.65 -18.96
CA VAL A 442 8.68 -11.25 -19.31
C VAL A 442 7.58 -10.35 -18.73
N ALA A 443 6.32 -10.74 -18.84
CA ALA A 443 5.19 -10.03 -18.23
C ALA A 443 5.36 -9.90 -16.70
N ALA A 444 5.70 -11.00 -16.02
CA ALA A 444 6.00 -11.02 -14.58
C ALA A 444 7.12 -10.03 -14.23
N MET A 445 8.24 -10.05 -14.95
CA MET A 445 9.35 -9.10 -14.75
C MET A 445 8.90 -7.63 -14.87
N LEU A 446 8.08 -7.33 -15.88
CA LEU A 446 7.57 -5.98 -16.15
C LEU A 446 6.54 -5.52 -15.10
N THR A 447 5.83 -6.41 -14.40
CA THR A 447 4.94 -6.01 -13.27
C THR A 447 5.71 -5.37 -12.09
N ALA A 448 7.02 -5.60 -11.96
CA ALA A 448 7.86 -5.03 -10.91
C ALA A 448 9.05 -4.19 -11.42
N GLY A 449 9.10 -3.88 -12.73
CA GLY A 449 10.09 -2.98 -13.31
C GLY A 449 11.45 -3.63 -13.57
N TYR A 450 11.50 -4.96 -13.70
CA TYR A 450 12.73 -5.69 -14.07
C TYR A 450 12.98 -5.66 -15.60
N ASP A 451 12.84 -4.48 -16.21
CA ASP A 451 12.89 -4.27 -17.66
C ASP A 451 14.24 -4.69 -18.28
N ARG A 452 15.35 -4.44 -17.59
CA ARG A 452 16.70 -4.92 -17.97
C ARG A 452 16.82 -6.44 -17.92
N SER A 453 16.14 -7.12 -16.99
CA SER A 453 16.14 -8.59 -16.93
C SER A 453 15.27 -9.17 -18.04
N ALA A 454 14.13 -8.55 -18.33
CA ALA A 454 13.25 -8.91 -19.44
C ALA A 454 13.98 -8.78 -20.80
N ALA A 455 14.71 -7.69 -21.03
CA ALA A 455 15.45 -7.44 -22.27
C ALA A 455 16.44 -8.55 -22.67
N ARG A 456 16.93 -9.36 -21.71
CA ARG A 456 17.80 -10.52 -21.99
C ARG A 456 17.10 -11.64 -22.77
N TRP A 457 15.77 -11.70 -22.73
CA TRP A 457 14.97 -12.70 -23.44
C TRP A 457 14.78 -12.39 -24.94
N SER A 458 15.28 -11.25 -25.42
CA SER A 458 15.29 -10.87 -26.84
C SER A 458 15.99 -11.87 -27.77
N GLY A 459 16.93 -12.67 -27.27
CA GLY A 459 17.53 -13.77 -28.02
C GLY A 459 16.48 -14.83 -28.41
N LEU A 460 15.71 -15.30 -27.43
CA LEU A 460 14.62 -16.26 -27.60
C LEU A 460 13.48 -15.65 -28.42
N ALA A 461 13.09 -14.41 -28.15
CA ALA A 461 12.00 -13.73 -28.86
C ALA A 461 12.21 -13.57 -30.37
N ARG A 462 13.46 -13.55 -30.86
CA ARG A 462 13.78 -13.51 -32.30
C ARG A 462 13.72 -14.87 -32.99
N GLN A 463 13.68 -15.96 -32.22
CA GLN A 463 13.64 -17.34 -32.70
C GLN A 463 12.31 -18.04 -32.33
N ALA A 464 11.46 -17.36 -31.57
CA ALA A 464 10.19 -17.87 -31.08
C ALA A 464 9.16 -17.99 -32.22
N GLU A 465 8.54 -19.15 -32.31
CA GLU A 465 7.42 -19.47 -33.19
C GLU A 465 6.28 -20.08 -32.36
N GLY A 466 5.06 -20.07 -32.90
CA GLY A 466 3.88 -20.63 -32.24
C GLY A 466 3.27 -19.73 -31.15
N ASP A 467 2.50 -20.34 -30.25
CA ASP A 467 1.71 -19.62 -29.24
C ASP A 467 2.58 -18.77 -28.31
N GLY A 468 2.17 -17.52 -28.09
CA GLY A 468 2.88 -16.55 -27.24
C GLY A 468 4.11 -15.88 -27.87
N ALA A 469 4.57 -16.29 -29.05
CA ALA A 469 5.72 -15.66 -29.71
C ALA A 469 5.46 -14.19 -30.08
N SER A 470 4.24 -13.86 -30.52
CA SER A 470 3.81 -12.49 -30.82
C SER A 470 3.63 -11.65 -29.54
N ASP A 471 3.08 -12.21 -28.46
CA ASP A 471 3.00 -11.55 -27.14
C ASP A 471 4.39 -11.26 -26.56
N LEU A 472 5.33 -12.24 -26.58
CA LEU A 472 6.70 -12.08 -26.11
C LEU A 472 7.42 -10.94 -26.86
N TRP A 473 7.28 -10.91 -28.18
CA TRP A 473 7.81 -9.83 -29.02
C TRP A 473 7.21 -8.47 -28.62
N ALA A 474 5.88 -8.37 -28.50
CA ALA A 474 5.20 -7.11 -28.19
C ALA A 474 5.59 -6.56 -26.81
N LEU A 475 5.65 -7.42 -25.79
CA LEU A 475 6.08 -7.06 -24.44
C LEU A 475 7.51 -6.53 -24.41
N LEU A 476 8.42 -7.08 -25.21
CA LEU A 476 9.79 -6.57 -25.33
C LEU A 476 9.87 -5.27 -26.14
N ALA A 477 9.08 -5.12 -27.20
CA ALA A 477 9.04 -3.92 -28.02
C ALA A 477 8.61 -2.66 -27.21
N VAL A 478 7.62 -2.80 -26.33
CA VAL A 478 7.16 -1.70 -25.46
C VAL A 478 7.92 -1.62 -24.12
N GLY A 479 8.28 -2.77 -23.52
CA GLY A 479 8.78 -2.84 -22.16
C GLY A 479 10.29 -2.65 -22.00
N ALA A 480 11.09 -3.04 -23.00
CA ALA A 480 12.55 -3.00 -22.89
C ALA A 480 13.10 -1.56 -22.85
N PRO A 481 14.22 -1.28 -22.12
CA PRO A 481 14.80 0.06 -22.04
C PRO A 481 15.17 0.65 -23.41
N SER A 482 15.78 -0.15 -24.27
CA SER A 482 16.13 0.17 -25.66
C SER A 482 15.37 -0.76 -26.62
N SER A 483 15.42 -0.47 -27.92
CA SER A 483 15.01 -1.48 -28.90
C SER A 483 15.93 -2.70 -28.80
N VAL A 484 15.35 -3.89 -28.67
CA VAL A 484 16.04 -5.19 -28.56
C VAL A 484 15.42 -6.27 -29.46
N VAL A 485 14.34 -5.92 -30.17
CA VAL A 485 13.65 -6.74 -31.16
C VAL A 485 13.43 -5.88 -32.41
N ASP A 486 13.16 -6.49 -33.56
CA ASP A 486 12.75 -5.72 -34.74
C ASP A 486 11.37 -5.07 -34.49
N ILE A 487 11.21 -3.81 -34.88
CA ILE A 487 9.96 -3.05 -34.75
C ILE A 487 9.66 -2.42 -36.12
N SER A 488 9.14 -3.24 -37.01
CA SER A 488 8.76 -2.88 -38.38
C SER A 488 7.23 -2.82 -38.54
N GLU A 489 6.73 -1.98 -39.46
CA GLU A 489 5.29 -1.85 -39.73
C GLU A 489 4.63 -3.20 -40.04
N GLY A 490 5.29 -4.03 -40.86
CA GLY A 490 4.81 -5.36 -41.20
C GLY A 490 4.63 -6.25 -39.96
N ARG A 491 5.61 -6.26 -39.05
CA ARG A 491 5.53 -7.03 -37.80
C ARG A 491 4.42 -6.53 -36.88
N ILE A 492 4.20 -5.21 -36.83
CA ILE A 492 3.10 -4.60 -36.07
C ILE A 492 1.73 -4.95 -36.66
N SER A 493 1.58 -4.92 -38.00
CA SER A 493 0.32 -5.36 -38.62
C SER A 493 0.06 -6.83 -38.35
N SER A 494 1.03 -7.73 -38.56
CA SER A 494 0.87 -9.16 -38.26
C SER A 494 0.44 -9.40 -36.82
N PHE A 495 1.05 -8.72 -35.84
CA PHE A 495 0.59 -8.80 -34.46
C PHE A 495 -0.86 -8.31 -34.30
N ALA A 496 -1.22 -7.18 -34.90
CA ALA A 496 -2.57 -6.62 -34.78
C ALA A 496 -3.65 -7.49 -35.45
N ASP A 497 -3.27 -8.25 -36.48
CA ASP A 497 -4.13 -9.21 -37.18
C ASP A 497 -4.29 -10.53 -36.39
N GLU A 498 -3.21 -11.02 -35.76
CA GLU A 498 -3.22 -12.20 -34.87
C GLU A 498 -3.94 -11.94 -33.53
N ALA A 499 -3.60 -10.83 -32.86
CA ALA A 499 -4.05 -10.51 -31.50
C ALA A 499 -5.45 -9.88 -31.43
N GLY A 500 -6.03 -9.54 -32.58
CA GLY A 500 -7.31 -8.86 -32.70
C GLY A 500 -7.22 -7.34 -32.51
N ALA A 501 -8.28 -6.65 -32.98
CA ALA A 501 -8.28 -5.20 -33.17
C ALA A 501 -7.94 -4.39 -31.91
N GLU A 502 -8.48 -4.75 -30.75
CA GLU A 502 -8.26 -4.00 -29.50
C GLU A 502 -6.80 -4.07 -29.03
N LYS A 503 -6.23 -5.27 -28.95
CA LYS A 503 -4.83 -5.48 -28.54
C LYS A 503 -3.84 -4.93 -29.57
N GLY A 504 -4.16 -5.04 -30.87
CA GLY A 504 -3.42 -4.41 -31.95
C GLY A 504 -3.40 -2.87 -31.87
N GLN A 505 -4.55 -2.24 -31.69
CA GLN A 505 -4.65 -0.78 -31.51
C GLN A 505 -3.88 -0.30 -30.26
N MET A 506 -3.94 -1.07 -29.16
CA MET A 506 -3.19 -0.77 -27.94
C MET A 506 -1.67 -0.83 -28.15
N LEU A 507 -1.18 -1.82 -28.92
CA LEU A 507 0.23 -1.89 -29.28
C LEU A 507 0.66 -0.70 -30.15
N ILE A 508 -0.12 -0.35 -31.18
CA ILE A 508 0.16 0.81 -32.06
C ILE A 508 0.20 2.09 -31.23
N ALA A 509 -0.79 2.30 -30.35
CA ALA A 509 -0.84 3.44 -29.44
C ALA A 509 0.38 3.51 -28.50
N ALA A 510 0.79 2.38 -27.94
CA ALA A 510 1.97 2.28 -27.08
C ALA A 510 3.28 2.58 -27.82
N LEU A 511 3.51 1.98 -29.00
CA LEU A 511 4.73 2.17 -29.77
C LEU A 511 4.85 3.60 -30.31
N ALA A 512 3.76 4.18 -30.81
CA ALA A 512 3.71 5.57 -31.23
C ALA A 512 3.94 6.53 -30.05
N GLY A 513 3.37 6.23 -28.87
CA GLY A 513 3.57 7.05 -27.66
C GLY A 513 4.99 7.00 -27.12
N LEU A 514 5.64 5.83 -27.17
CA LEU A 514 7.05 5.64 -26.77
C LEU A 514 8.06 6.12 -27.83
N ALA A 515 7.60 6.72 -28.94
CA ALA A 515 8.43 7.05 -30.10
C ALA A 515 9.32 5.87 -30.57
N ARG A 516 8.79 4.64 -30.52
CA ARG A 516 9.45 3.41 -30.99
C ARG A 516 9.34 3.19 -32.50
N ILE A 517 8.43 3.92 -33.13
CA ILE A 517 8.21 4.01 -34.58
C ILE A 517 8.12 5.49 -34.94
N ASP A 518 8.42 5.85 -36.19
CA ASP A 518 8.32 7.23 -36.65
C ASP A 518 6.86 7.70 -36.81
N SER A 519 6.68 9.00 -37.04
CA SER A 519 5.35 9.62 -37.13
C SER A 519 4.56 9.24 -38.38
N GLN A 520 5.22 8.88 -39.48
CA GLN A 520 4.55 8.46 -40.72
C GLN A 520 4.05 7.02 -40.58
N ALA A 521 4.92 6.10 -40.12
CA ALA A 521 4.55 4.73 -39.77
C ALA A 521 3.41 4.69 -38.75
N SER A 522 3.51 5.51 -37.70
CA SER A 522 2.46 5.67 -36.67
C SER A 522 1.12 6.09 -37.27
N ALA A 523 1.12 7.06 -38.18
CA ALA A 523 -0.08 7.57 -38.82
C ALA A 523 -0.73 6.54 -39.74
N SER A 524 0.05 5.81 -40.54
CA SER A 524 -0.47 4.75 -41.42
C SER A 524 -1.09 3.62 -40.61
N LEU A 525 -0.33 3.02 -39.69
CA LEU A 525 -0.81 1.93 -38.84
C LEU A 525 -2.06 2.31 -38.03
N ALA A 526 -2.11 3.55 -37.52
CA ALA A 526 -3.27 4.04 -36.81
C ALA A 526 -4.48 4.21 -37.74
N GLN A 527 -4.30 4.80 -38.93
CA GLN A 527 -5.37 4.93 -39.93
C GLN A 527 -5.92 3.57 -40.38
N ASP A 528 -5.04 2.61 -40.69
CA ASP A 528 -5.39 1.26 -41.14
C ASP A 528 -6.18 0.46 -40.10
N LYS A 529 -5.90 0.69 -38.80
CA LYS A 529 -6.65 0.07 -37.69
C LYS A 529 -7.73 0.98 -37.09
N GLY A 530 -8.09 2.10 -37.73
CA GLY A 530 -9.17 3.01 -37.30
C GLY A 530 -8.91 3.79 -36.00
N LEU A 531 -7.65 3.93 -35.60
CA LEU A 531 -7.20 4.66 -34.42
C LEU A 531 -6.92 6.14 -34.73
N ASN A 532 -7.54 7.05 -33.97
CA ASN A 532 -7.31 8.48 -34.09
C ASN A 532 -6.29 8.95 -33.04
N LEU A 533 -5.10 9.36 -33.48
CA LEU A 533 -4.01 9.87 -32.62
C LEU A 533 -4.05 11.39 -32.40
N ALA A 534 -5.00 12.13 -32.99
CA ALA A 534 -5.06 13.58 -32.83
C ALA A 534 -5.71 13.99 -31.50
N ALA A 535 -5.17 15.04 -30.86
CA ALA A 535 -5.56 15.54 -29.53
C ALA A 535 -6.91 16.30 -29.54
N ASN A 536 -7.98 15.62 -29.92
CA ASN A 536 -9.29 16.22 -30.20
C ASN A 536 -10.11 16.59 -28.94
N SER A 537 -9.73 16.11 -27.76
CA SER A 537 -10.44 16.41 -26.49
C SER A 537 -9.78 17.57 -25.72
N ARG A 538 -10.49 18.10 -24.71
CA ARG A 538 -9.90 19.07 -23.77
C ARG A 538 -8.82 18.42 -22.89
N TRP A 539 -9.06 17.18 -22.46
CA TRP A 539 -8.12 16.39 -21.66
C TRP A 539 -6.82 16.09 -22.43
N ALA A 540 -6.92 15.65 -23.69
CA ALA A 540 -5.74 15.37 -24.52
C ALA A 540 -4.85 16.62 -24.69
N ARG A 541 -5.47 17.79 -24.95
CA ARG A 541 -4.72 19.06 -25.02
C ARG A 541 -4.10 19.46 -23.68
N ALA A 542 -4.80 19.24 -22.56
CA ALA A 542 -4.27 19.55 -21.23
C ALA A 542 -3.04 18.69 -20.88
N ILE A 543 -3.05 17.39 -21.17
CA ILE A 543 -1.91 16.51 -20.85
C ILE A 543 -0.69 16.81 -21.73
N HIS A 544 -0.90 17.14 -23.02
CA HIS A 544 0.18 17.61 -23.90
C HIS A 544 0.72 18.99 -23.51
N GLN A 545 -0.14 19.90 -23.03
CA GLN A 545 0.30 21.21 -22.53
C GLN A 545 1.16 21.06 -21.27
N ALA A 546 0.73 20.24 -20.30
CA ALA A 546 1.51 19.92 -19.11
C ALA A 546 2.86 19.27 -19.48
N ALA A 547 2.88 18.39 -20.48
CA ALA A 547 4.10 17.75 -20.95
C ALA A 547 5.07 18.72 -21.65
N ALA A 548 4.55 19.61 -22.50
CA ALA A 548 5.33 20.69 -23.12
C ALA A 548 5.90 21.67 -22.10
N SER A 549 5.23 21.85 -20.96
CA SER A 549 5.68 22.66 -19.82
C SER A 549 6.59 21.91 -18.84
N GLY A 550 6.86 20.61 -19.05
CA GLY A 550 7.74 19.80 -18.19
C GLY A 550 7.12 19.36 -16.85
N GLU A 551 5.82 19.53 -16.66
CA GLU A 551 5.11 19.40 -15.38
C GLU A 551 4.85 17.92 -15.01
N LYS A 552 5.90 17.20 -14.60
CA LYS A 552 5.88 15.76 -14.34
C LYS A 552 4.73 15.28 -13.44
N ALA A 553 4.38 16.05 -12.40
CA ALA A 553 3.31 15.71 -11.48
C ALA A 553 1.92 16.02 -12.06
N THR A 554 1.78 17.10 -12.83
CA THR A 554 0.55 17.43 -13.58
C THR A 554 0.27 16.38 -14.65
N VAL A 555 1.31 15.93 -15.38
CA VAL A 555 1.19 14.81 -16.34
C VAL A 555 0.78 13.51 -15.63
N ALA A 556 1.37 13.18 -14.48
CA ALA A 556 0.96 12.01 -13.69
C ALA A 556 -0.51 12.07 -13.23
N LEU A 557 -0.99 13.24 -12.80
CA LEU A 557 -2.38 13.46 -12.42
C LEU A 557 -3.32 13.34 -13.64
N LEU A 558 -2.98 13.97 -14.77
CA LEU A 558 -3.78 13.90 -15.98
C LEU A 558 -3.77 12.51 -16.63
N ALA A 559 -2.69 11.74 -16.47
CA ALA A 559 -2.65 10.32 -16.85
C ALA A 559 -3.67 9.50 -16.06
N ALA A 560 -3.72 9.68 -14.74
CA ALA A 560 -4.73 9.03 -13.90
C ALA A 560 -6.16 9.46 -14.26
N VAL A 561 -6.40 10.76 -14.56
CA VAL A 561 -7.69 11.25 -15.07
C VAL A 561 -8.09 10.56 -16.38
N GLY A 562 -7.13 10.27 -17.27
CA GLY A 562 -7.38 9.53 -18.52
C GLY A 562 -7.65 8.03 -18.34
N MET A 563 -7.34 7.47 -17.18
CA MET A 563 -7.39 6.03 -16.84
C MET A 563 -8.41 5.70 -15.76
N GLN A 564 -9.53 6.42 -15.70
CA GLN A 564 -10.61 6.17 -14.72
C GLN A 564 -11.54 5.02 -15.18
N THR A 565 -10.97 3.87 -15.57
CA THR A 565 -11.74 2.67 -15.96
C THR A 565 -11.38 1.49 -15.07
N ALA A 566 -12.35 0.62 -14.79
CA ALA A 566 -12.12 -0.56 -13.95
C ALA A 566 -11.20 -1.62 -14.60
N GLU A 567 -11.25 -1.72 -15.93
CA GLU A 567 -10.54 -2.75 -16.71
C GLU A 567 -9.92 -2.14 -17.98
N TRP A 568 -8.86 -2.77 -18.48
CA TRP A 568 -8.08 -2.29 -19.63
C TRP A 568 -8.87 -2.26 -20.94
N ASN A 569 -9.78 -3.21 -21.13
CA ASN A 569 -10.68 -3.28 -22.29
C ASN A 569 -11.80 -2.21 -22.34
N ARG A 570 -11.72 -1.21 -21.45
CA ARG A 570 -12.57 -0.02 -21.45
C ARG A 570 -11.77 1.27 -21.64
N LEU A 571 -10.45 1.21 -21.64
CA LEU A 571 -9.59 2.35 -21.92
C LEU A 571 -9.51 2.54 -23.44
N PRO A 572 -9.81 3.72 -24.00
CA PRO A 572 -9.59 3.94 -25.43
C PRO A 572 -8.09 3.88 -25.76
N PRO A 573 -7.65 3.19 -26.83
CA PRO A 573 -6.23 3.16 -27.20
C PRO A 573 -5.63 4.56 -27.46
N ALA A 574 -6.44 5.51 -27.93
CA ALA A 574 -6.04 6.93 -28.05
C ALA A 574 -5.68 7.59 -26.69
N HIS A 575 -6.30 7.15 -25.58
CA HIS A 575 -5.89 7.59 -24.24
C HIS A 575 -4.52 7.02 -23.86
N LEU A 576 -4.29 5.73 -24.13
CA LEU A 576 -2.98 5.10 -23.90
C LEU A 576 -1.87 5.84 -24.67
N TYR A 577 -2.09 6.14 -25.95
CA TYR A 577 -1.16 6.93 -26.77
C TYR A 577 -0.80 8.26 -26.12
N HIS A 578 -1.79 9.10 -25.80
CA HIS A 578 -1.54 10.43 -25.24
C HIS A 578 -0.85 10.39 -23.87
N ILE A 579 -1.17 9.39 -23.04
CA ILE A 579 -0.55 9.23 -21.72
C ILE A 579 0.90 8.80 -21.86
N VAL A 580 1.17 7.78 -22.67
CA VAL A 580 2.52 7.27 -22.90
C VAL A 580 3.40 8.33 -23.55
N ALA A 581 2.88 9.07 -24.55
CA ALA A 581 3.57 10.20 -25.18
C ALA A 581 3.92 11.31 -24.18
N ALA A 582 2.97 11.75 -23.37
CA ALA A 582 3.19 12.81 -22.39
C ALA A 582 4.20 12.39 -21.30
N LEU A 583 4.14 11.14 -20.84
CA LEU A 583 5.09 10.59 -19.86
C LEU A 583 6.50 10.46 -20.45
N HIS A 584 6.62 9.96 -21.68
CA HIS A 584 7.90 9.89 -22.41
C HIS A 584 8.51 11.30 -22.58
N GLN A 585 7.72 12.28 -23.04
CA GLN A 585 8.17 13.66 -23.25
C GLN A 585 8.75 14.31 -21.98
N VAL A 586 8.18 14.05 -20.80
CA VAL A 586 8.69 14.60 -19.53
C VAL A 586 9.77 13.73 -18.86
N GLY A 587 10.30 12.71 -19.54
CA GLY A 587 11.34 11.83 -19.01
C GLY A 587 10.87 10.93 -17.88
N LEU A 588 9.63 10.43 -17.98
CA LEU A 588 9.06 9.35 -17.16
C LEU A 588 8.97 8.04 -17.97
N ASP A 589 9.99 7.79 -18.80
CA ASP A 589 10.08 6.64 -19.69
C ASP A 589 9.88 5.27 -19.00
N PRO A 590 10.44 5.00 -17.80
CA PRO A 590 10.22 3.72 -17.14
C PRO A 590 8.73 3.49 -16.89
N GLU A 591 8.03 4.48 -16.35
CA GLU A 591 6.60 4.39 -16.08
C GLU A 591 5.78 4.31 -17.37
N ALA A 592 6.14 5.07 -18.42
CA ALA A 592 5.50 5.00 -19.74
C ALA A 592 5.58 3.58 -20.33
N ARG A 593 6.77 2.97 -20.31
CA ARG A 593 6.99 1.58 -20.78
C ARG A 593 6.24 0.55 -19.94
N MET A 594 6.24 0.71 -18.62
CA MET A 594 5.57 -0.26 -17.74
C MET A 594 4.04 -0.18 -17.85
N ILE A 595 3.48 1.02 -18.06
CA ILE A 595 2.06 1.23 -18.39
C ILE A 595 1.71 0.56 -19.73
N ALA A 596 2.54 0.75 -20.76
CA ALA A 596 2.34 0.10 -22.05
C ALA A 596 2.42 -1.43 -21.97
N ALA A 597 3.42 -1.98 -21.27
CA ALA A 597 3.56 -3.42 -21.04
C ALA A 597 2.37 -3.99 -20.26
N GLU A 598 1.85 -3.26 -19.27
CA GLU A 598 0.66 -3.66 -18.52
C GLU A 598 -0.58 -3.74 -19.42
N ALA A 599 -0.75 -2.81 -20.38
CA ALA A 599 -1.83 -2.85 -21.36
C ALA A 599 -1.80 -4.14 -22.21
N ILE A 600 -0.63 -4.50 -22.74
CA ILE A 600 -0.43 -5.72 -23.54
C ILE A 600 -0.59 -7.00 -22.70
N THR A 601 -0.29 -6.94 -21.40
CA THR A 601 -0.41 -8.08 -20.47
C THR A 601 -1.85 -8.35 -20.04
N ARG A 602 -2.70 -7.32 -19.95
CA ARG A 602 -4.03 -7.38 -19.33
C ARG A 602 -5.21 -7.29 -20.32
N ILE A 603 -4.92 -7.41 -21.61
CA ILE A 603 -5.87 -7.55 -22.73
C ILE A 603 -5.58 -8.89 -23.42
#